data_AF-A0A953W3E5-F1
#
_entry.id   AF-A0A953W3E5-F1
#
_cell.length_a   1.000
_cell.length_b   1.000
_cell.length_c   1.000
_cell.angle_alpha   90.00
_cell.angle_beta   90.00
_cell.angle_gamma   90.00
#
_symmetry.space_group_name_H-M   'P 1'
#
loop_
_entity.id
_entity.type
_entity.pdbx_description
1 polymer ?
#
loop_
_entity_poly.entity_id
_entity_poly.type
_entity_poly.pdbx_seq_one_letter_code
_entity_poly.pdbx_strand_id
1 'polypeptide(L)'
;MAAAPLRFINAAAWPLTIWTSLSHLEEHPADDYVERTSPIVATALGFWLCFIALVILANPAVSAIGLAMEDGEQLVTFVRRTPGAIVGVLWFITPVLYLIGLWLFASRDEAFPRN
;
A
#
# COMPACT_ATOMS: atom_id res chain seq x y z
N MET A 1 20.89 8.19 21.82
CA MET A 1 21.22 8.16 20.37
C MET A 1 20.82 6.86 19.67
N ALA A 2 20.60 5.73 20.37
CA ALA A 2 20.13 4.47 19.78
C ALA A 2 18.68 4.47 19.26
N ALA A 3 17.89 5.54 19.48
CA ALA A 3 16.50 5.66 19.04
C ALA A 3 16.33 6.13 17.57
N ALA A 4 17.34 6.78 17.01
CA ALA A 4 17.28 7.30 15.63
C ALA A 4 17.13 6.19 14.56
N PRO A 5 17.90 5.08 14.60
CA PRO A 5 17.77 4.01 13.60
C PRO A 5 16.41 3.33 13.63
N LEU A 6 15.87 3.07 14.83
CA LEU A 6 14.55 2.44 14.99
C LEU A 6 13.41 3.29 14.41
N ARG A 7 13.51 4.62 14.52
CA ARG A 7 12.53 5.53 13.93
C ARG A 7 12.50 5.43 12.39
N PHE A 8 13.67 5.34 11.76
CA PHE A 8 13.75 5.17 10.30
C PHE A 8 13.24 3.80 9.83
N ILE A 9 13.50 2.74 10.60
CA ILE A 9 12.96 1.40 10.30
C ILE A 9 11.43 1.40 10.43
N ASN A 10 10.88 2.00 11.48
CA ASN A 10 9.44 2.12 11.67
C ASN A 10 8.77 2.94 10.57
N ALA A 11 9.40 4.03 10.13
CA ALA A 11 8.92 4.82 9.00
C ALA A 11 9.01 4.06 7.67
N ALA A 12 10.08 3.32 7.42
CA ALA A 12 10.18 2.48 6.21
C ALA A 12 9.12 1.36 6.21
N ALA A 13 8.76 0.84 7.38
CA ALA A 13 7.70 -0.15 7.57
C ALA A 13 6.31 0.48 7.80
N TRP A 14 6.09 1.75 7.44
CA TRP A 14 4.83 2.46 7.69
C TRP A 14 3.54 1.71 7.27
N PRO A 15 3.48 0.95 6.16
CA PRO A 15 2.24 0.25 5.78
C PRO A 15 1.85 -0.86 6.78
N LEU A 16 2.79 -1.29 7.61
CA LEU A 16 2.60 -2.26 8.68
C LEU A 16 2.44 -1.58 10.04
N THR A 17 3.22 -0.52 10.30
CA THR A 17 3.25 0.14 11.61
C THR A 17 2.14 1.17 11.81
N ILE A 18 1.44 1.58 10.75
CA ILE A 18 0.32 2.53 10.88
C ILE A 18 -0.81 2.02 11.77
N TRP A 19 -1.06 0.71 11.80
CA TRP A 19 -2.16 0.12 12.57
C TRP A 19 -2.04 0.31 14.07
N THR A 20 -0.82 0.32 14.60
CA THR A 20 -0.58 0.63 16.02
C THR A 20 -0.88 2.09 16.34
N SER A 21 -0.97 2.96 15.34
CA SER A 21 -1.34 4.37 15.54
C SER A 21 -2.83 4.53 15.89
N LEU A 22 -3.66 3.54 15.56
CA LEU A 22 -5.10 3.54 15.90
C LEU A 22 -5.34 3.32 17.39
N SER A 23 -4.43 2.65 18.11
CA SER A 23 -4.57 2.46 19.55
C SER A 23 -4.27 3.71 20.37
N HIS A 24 -3.70 4.75 19.75
CA HIS A 24 -3.32 6.01 20.41
C HIS A 24 -4.32 7.13 20.09
N LEU A 25 -5.44 6.83 19.42
CA LEU A 25 -6.49 7.81 19.12
C LEU A 25 -7.15 8.35 20.39
N GLU A 26 -7.21 7.54 21.45
CA GLU A 26 -7.79 7.92 22.74
C GLU A 26 -6.85 8.81 23.57
N GLU A 27 -5.53 8.71 23.33
CA GLU A 27 -4.49 9.44 24.07
C GLU A 27 -4.31 10.87 23.56
N HIS A 28 -4.72 11.13 22.31
CA HIS A 28 -4.71 12.45 21.70
C HIS A 28 -6.14 12.98 21.58
N PRO A 29 -6.64 13.77 22.56
CA PRO A 29 -7.97 14.37 22.52
C PRO A 29 -8.14 15.46 21.44
N ALA A 30 -7.17 15.60 20.53
CA ALA A 30 -7.18 16.56 19.44
C ALA A 30 -7.62 15.87 18.14
N ASP A 31 -8.70 16.38 17.54
CA ASP A 31 -9.19 15.96 16.21
C ASP A 31 -8.06 15.94 15.16
N ASP A 32 -7.08 16.85 15.27
CA ASP A 32 -5.91 16.95 14.39
C ASP A 32 -5.12 15.63 14.21
N TYR A 33 -5.02 14.79 15.25
CA TYR A 33 -4.29 13.52 15.15
C TYR A 33 -5.06 12.51 14.30
N VAL A 34 -6.38 12.46 14.46
CA VAL A 34 -7.29 11.62 13.66
C VAL A 34 -7.33 12.13 12.22
N GLU A 35 -7.44 13.43 12.02
CA GLU A 35 -7.48 14.07 10.69
C GLU A 35 -6.20 13.79 9.89
N ARG A 36 -5.04 13.72 10.55
CA ARG A 36 -3.76 13.38 9.91
C ARG A 36 -3.54 11.88 9.76
N THR A 37 -4.14 11.05 10.62
CA THR A 37 -4.00 9.59 10.56
C THR A 37 -4.94 8.96 9.52
N SER A 38 -6.13 9.51 9.32
CA SER A 38 -7.12 9.00 8.34
C SER A 38 -6.62 8.93 6.89
N PRO A 39 -5.94 9.95 6.31
CA PRO A 39 -5.39 9.83 4.96
C PRO A 39 -4.25 8.80 4.90
N ILE A 40 -3.45 8.65 5.96
CA ILE A 40 -2.38 7.65 6.02
C ILE A 40 -2.98 6.24 5.98
N VAL A 41 -4.05 6.00 6.76
CA VAL A 41 -4.78 4.72 6.75
C VAL A 41 -5.38 4.43 5.36
N ALA A 42 -6.00 5.43 4.73
CA ALA A 42 -6.52 5.28 3.36
C ALA A 42 -5.40 4.92 2.36
N THR A 43 -4.24 5.57 2.44
CA THR A 43 -3.09 5.24 1.59
C THR A 43 -2.51 3.85 1.89
N ALA A 44 -2.52 3.40 3.16
CA ALA A 44 -2.09 2.06 3.55
C ALA A 44 -3.01 0.98 2.93
N LEU A 45 -4.33 1.19 3.00
CA LEU A 45 -5.30 0.29 2.38
C LEU A 45 -5.13 0.24 0.87
N GLY A 46 -4.99 1.40 0.21
CA GLY A 46 -4.73 1.48 -1.22
C GLY A 46 -3.43 0.77 -1.61
N PHE A 47 -2.35 0.99 -0.85
CA PHE A 47 -1.07 0.32 -1.05
C PHE A 47 -1.22 -1.21 -0.97
N TRP A 48 -1.85 -1.75 0.07
CA TRP A 48 -2.00 -3.20 0.24
C TRP A 48 -2.86 -3.83 -0.85
N LEU A 49 -3.94 -3.17 -1.26
CA LEU A 49 -4.78 -3.63 -2.36
C LEU A 49 -3.98 -3.71 -3.66
N CYS A 50 -3.24 -2.65 -4.00
CA CYS A 50 -2.41 -2.62 -5.20
C CYS A 50 -1.26 -3.64 -5.13
N PHE A 51 -0.61 -3.77 -3.98
CA PHE A 51 0.52 -4.68 -3.78
C PHE A 51 0.08 -6.15 -3.88
N ILE A 52 -1.03 -6.52 -3.23
CA ILE A 52 -1.57 -7.88 -3.31
C ILE A 52 -2.02 -8.19 -4.75
N ALA A 53 -2.73 -7.27 -5.40
CA ALA A 53 -3.13 -7.43 -6.80
C ALA A 53 -1.92 -7.61 -7.71
N LEU A 54 -0.84 -6.84 -7.48
CA LEU A 54 0.40 -6.95 -8.25
C LEU A 54 1.07 -8.31 -8.05
N VAL A 55 1.17 -8.79 -6.80
CA VAL A 55 1.75 -10.11 -6.48
C VAL A 55 0.97 -11.25 -7.15
N ILE A 56 -0.36 -11.18 -7.13
CA ILE A 56 -1.22 -12.21 -7.74
C ILE A 56 -1.10 -12.18 -9.27
N LEU A 57 -1.22 -11.01 -9.89
CA LEU A 57 -1.27 -10.86 -11.34
C LEU A 57 0.10 -10.99 -12.01
N ALA A 58 1.19 -10.64 -11.31
CA ALA A 58 2.55 -10.84 -11.80
C ALA A 58 3.06 -12.28 -11.61
N ASN A 59 2.27 -13.17 -10.97
CA ASN A 59 2.66 -14.56 -10.77
C ASN A 59 2.55 -15.34 -12.10
N PRO A 60 3.66 -15.94 -12.59
CA PRO A 60 3.65 -16.70 -13.84
C PRO A 60 2.71 -17.91 -13.83
N ALA A 61 2.41 -18.49 -12.66
CA ALA A 61 1.46 -19.60 -12.54
C ALA A 61 0.01 -19.18 -12.83
N VAL A 62 -0.38 -17.96 -12.41
CA VAL A 62 -1.71 -17.39 -12.71
C VAL A 62 -1.82 -17.07 -14.20
N SER A 63 -0.71 -16.60 -14.81
CA SER A 63 -0.63 -16.38 -16.25
C SER A 63 -0.71 -17.69 -17.06
N ALA A 64 -0.19 -18.80 -16.54
CA ALA A 64 -0.19 -20.11 -17.18
C ALA A 64 -1.54 -20.84 -17.12
N ILE A 65 -2.29 -20.72 -16.01
CA ILE A 65 -3.62 -21.34 -15.90
C ILE A 65 -4.62 -20.68 -16.86
N GLY A 66 -4.50 -19.38 -17.09
CA GLY A 66 -5.29 -18.67 -18.10
C GLY A 66 -5.04 -19.15 -19.54
N LEU A 67 -3.87 -19.74 -19.82
CA LEU A 67 -3.54 -20.34 -21.13
C LEU A 67 -4.15 -21.75 -21.30
N ALA A 68 -4.48 -22.47 -20.23
CA ALA A 68 -5.02 -23.83 -20.33
C ALA A 68 -6.55 -23.90 -20.56
N MET A 69 -7.26 -22.77 -20.45
CA MET A 69 -8.72 -22.67 -20.67
C MET A 69 -9.09 -22.29 -22.12
N GLU A 70 -8.16 -22.50 -23.07
CA GLU A 70 -8.06 -21.91 -24.41
C GLU A 70 -9.12 -22.29 -25.48
N ASP A 71 -10.28 -22.87 -25.13
CA ASP A 71 -11.25 -23.39 -26.13
C ASP A 71 -12.47 -22.47 -26.41
N GLY A 72 -12.33 -21.14 -26.27
CA GLY A 72 -13.45 -20.18 -26.42
C GLY A 72 -13.07 -18.81 -26.99
N GLU A 73 -12.79 -18.74 -28.29
CA GLU A 73 -12.00 -17.70 -28.99
C GLU A 73 -12.45 -16.22 -28.97
N GLN A 74 -13.63 -15.83 -28.47
CA GLN A 74 -14.11 -14.43 -28.65
C GLN A 74 -14.14 -13.54 -27.39
N LEU A 75 -14.20 -14.11 -26.18
CA LEU A 75 -14.12 -13.34 -24.93
C LEU A 75 -12.66 -13.14 -24.46
N VAL A 76 -11.73 -13.91 -25.02
CA VAL A 76 -10.35 -14.09 -24.52
C VAL A 76 -9.40 -12.98 -24.99
N THR A 77 -9.61 -12.38 -26.16
CA THR A 77 -8.74 -11.29 -26.66
C THR A 77 -8.88 -9.99 -25.86
N PHE A 78 -10.07 -9.71 -25.30
CA PHE A 78 -10.25 -8.59 -24.39
C PHE A 78 -9.52 -8.83 -23.07
N VAL A 79 -9.63 -10.04 -22.50
CA VAL A 79 -8.95 -10.44 -21.26
C VAL A 79 -7.42 -10.55 -21.42
N ARG A 80 -6.88 -10.84 -22.61
CA ARG A 80 -5.42 -10.95 -22.83
C ARG A 80 -4.69 -9.59 -22.84
N ARG A 81 -5.35 -8.50 -23.22
CA ARG A 81 -4.75 -7.14 -23.22
C ARG A 81 -4.78 -6.47 -21.83
N THR A 82 -5.74 -6.82 -20.99
CA THR A 82 -5.95 -6.21 -19.68
C THR A 82 -4.85 -6.48 -18.64
N PRO A 83 -4.31 -7.71 -18.47
CA PRO A 83 -3.37 -7.99 -17.38
C PRO A 83 -2.05 -7.26 -17.56
N GLY A 84 -1.52 -7.12 -18.78
CA GLY A 84 -0.29 -6.36 -19.01
C GLY A 84 -0.44 -4.86 -18.68
N ALA A 85 -1.55 -4.26 -19.08
CA ALA A 85 -1.84 -2.85 -18.78
C ALA A 85 -2.10 -2.63 -17.28
N ILE A 86 -2.89 -3.51 -16.64
CA ILE A 86 -3.16 -3.44 -15.20
C ILE A 86 -1.87 -3.62 -14.39
N VAL A 87 -1.05 -4.61 -14.72
CA VAL A 87 0.25 -4.85 -14.07
C VAL A 87 1.16 -3.62 -14.26
N GLY A 88 1.19 -3.02 -15.46
CA GLY A 88 1.94 -1.78 -15.71
C GLY A 88 1.48 -0.61 -14.83
N VAL A 89 0.17 -0.40 -14.69
CA VAL A 89 -0.39 0.63 -13.80
C VAL A 89 -0.08 0.33 -12.34
N LEU A 90 -0.20 -0.92 -11.90
CA LEU A 90 0.11 -1.33 -10.53
C LEU A 90 1.59 -1.14 -10.20
N TRP A 91 2.50 -1.42 -11.14
CA TRP A 91 3.94 -1.15 -10.99
C TRP A 91 4.25 0.34 -10.82
N PHE A 92 3.41 1.23 -11.35
CA PHE A 92 3.56 2.67 -11.18
C PHE A 92 2.86 3.19 -9.90
N ILE A 93 1.61 2.82 -9.68
CA ILE A 93 0.80 3.33 -8.57
C ILE A 93 1.25 2.80 -7.21
N THR A 94 1.65 1.53 -7.11
CA THR A 94 2.09 0.94 -5.83
C THR A 94 3.26 1.69 -5.20
N PRO A 95 4.38 1.98 -5.92
CA PRO A 95 5.47 2.78 -5.34
C PRO A 95 5.08 4.25 -5.09
N VAL A 96 4.21 4.83 -5.91
CA VAL A 96 3.71 6.20 -5.68
C VAL A 96 2.91 6.27 -4.36
N LEU A 97 2.00 5.32 -4.12
CA LEU A 97 1.27 5.21 -2.87
C LEU A 97 2.21 4.96 -1.68
N TYR A 98 3.25 4.14 -1.87
CA TYR A 98 4.27 3.92 -0.86
C TYR A 98 4.97 5.22 -0.44
N LEU A 99 5.40 6.03 -1.41
CA LEU A 99 6.11 7.29 -1.15
C LEU A 99 5.19 8.36 -0.53
N ILE A 100 3.96 8.49 -1.01
CA ILE A 100 2.98 9.43 -0.44
C ILE A 100 2.70 9.07 1.02
N GLY A 101 2.41 7.80 1.31
CA GLY A 101 2.14 7.36 2.67
C GLY A 101 3.36 7.47 3.58
N LEU A 102 4.57 7.21 3.07
CA LEU A 102 5.82 7.42 3.81
C LEU A 102 5.99 8.89 4.20
N TRP A 103 5.74 9.81 3.27
CA TRP A 103 5.85 11.24 3.53
C TRP A 103 4.81 11.72 4.56
N LEU A 104 3.56 11.29 4.41
CA LEU A 104 2.50 11.61 5.38
C LEU A 104 2.81 11.04 6.77
N PHE A 105 3.29 9.79 6.84
CA PHE A 105 3.65 9.14 8.10
C PHE A 105 4.81 9.87 8.80
N ALA A 106 5.86 10.20 8.06
CA ALA A 106 6.99 10.97 8.59
C ALA A 106 6.55 12.37 9.08
N SER A 107 5.73 13.07 8.30
CA SER A 107 5.22 14.40 8.68
C SER A 107 4.36 14.38 9.94
N ARG A 108 3.57 13.32 10.15
CA ARG A 108 2.76 13.13 11.35
C ARG A 108 3.64 12.82 12.56
N ASP A 109 4.63 11.94 12.41
CA ASP A 109 5.55 11.59 13.50
C ASP A 109 6.42 12.78 13.93
N GLU A 110 6.70 13.74 13.04
CA GLU A 110 7.33 15.02 13.39
C GLU A 110 6.38 15.95 14.16
N ALA A 111 5.10 15.98 13.79
CA ALA A 111 4.07 16.79 14.46
C ALA A 111 3.66 16.23 15.84
N PHE A 112 3.66 14.90 15.99
CA PHE A 112 3.32 14.19 17.22
C PHE A 112 4.44 13.21 17.61
N PRO A 113 5.55 13.72 18.16
CA PRO A 113 6.65 12.87 18.60
C PRO A 113 6.18 11.98 19.76
N ARG A 114 6.35 10.66 19.59
CA ARG A 114 6.14 9.67 20.64
C ARG A 114 7.30 9.78 21.65
N ASN A 115 7.04 10.36 22.83
CA ASN A 115 8.00 10.43 23.95
C ASN A 115 8.01 9.13 24.74
#